data_AF-A0A2D5RS02-F1
#
_entry.id   AF-A0A2D5RS02-F1
#
_cell.length_a   1.000
_cell.length_b   1.000
_cell.length_c   1.000
_cell.angle_alpha   90.00
_cell.angle_beta   90.00
_cell.angle_gamma   90.00
#
_symmetry.space_group_name_H-M   'P 1'
#
loop_
_entity.id
_entity.type
_entity.pdbx_description
1 polymer ?
#
loop_
_entity_poly.entity_id
_entity_poly.type
_entity_poly.pdbx_seq_one_letter_code
_entity_poly.pdbx_strand_id
1 'polypeptide(L)'
;MLQLHFPGSASPLPLPELAAKSWPAILLFYLAPWFLLVDSISGALQSLPLALPWSLFYKAVLLTLLVWQLILWRDKALLLLVGLLLLALTGPLYSYLTLPVLQNAGAAGFAGNELPVLLKALAPLLAFRFYQQFCARYPVGFTVMTDRLMLLSFLVIQLNLALGLAGFGDTAYQPMDNVAQSFLGLKGFFYSTNELAAVLLVVSGWLLWRSRPLNKACFVAVSLLTIGSAILLLTKTGLLGSVLLVTFIPLLSARPGFWRQHRKILLSCLLLLLSAVLLLLWYAEPVLRAAGIYDKLAYAYQQRGVAGIVLSSRDLYLTVIWQQTEQHYSGLHRLFGVGVAGVSVLLKKYFIEIDLFDLMVFYGIAGALIFGLTFGHFIYACSRRLYEHPLAATVLFINVLLLGVSMFAGHILTSGMLWLPWALLNAAVFNQRLISPLASSMPNVARGPDERLT
;
A
#
# COMPACT_ATOMS: atom_id res chain seq x y z
N MET A 1 -6.52 12.96 27.50
CA MET A 1 -6.35 14.29 26.86
C MET A 1 -6.16 14.24 25.34
N LEU A 2 -6.45 13.13 24.64
CA LEU A 2 -6.63 13.09 23.18
C LEU A 2 -7.95 12.37 22.87
N GLN A 3 -9.07 12.99 23.21
CA GLN A 3 -10.32 12.67 22.52
C GLN A 3 -10.28 13.42 21.19
N LEU A 4 -9.78 12.76 20.14
CA LEU A 4 -10.05 13.17 18.76
C LEU A 4 -11.55 12.94 18.50
N HIS A 5 -12.40 13.80 19.08
CA HIS A 5 -13.79 13.94 18.67
C HIS A 5 -13.75 14.54 17.27
N PHE A 6 -13.76 13.66 16.26
CA PHE A 6 -14.01 14.07 14.89
C PHE A 6 -15.41 14.72 14.86
N PRO A 7 -15.56 16.01 14.57
CA PRO A 7 -16.88 16.63 14.45
C PRO A 7 -17.68 15.89 13.38
N GLY A 8 -18.72 15.17 13.80
CA GLY A 8 -19.45 14.19 12.97
C GLY A 8 -19.43 12.76 13.52
N SER A 9 -18.61 12.45 14.54
CA SER A 9 -18.80 11.28 15.40
C SER A 9 -19.99 11.56 16.32
N ALA A 10 -21.20 11.48 15.77
CA ALA A 10 -22.42 11.60 16.53
C ALA A 10 -22.43 10.52 17.61
N SER A 11 -22.58 10.93 18.88
CA SER A 11 -23.03 10.14 20.05
C SER A 11 -22.41 8.72 20.16
N PRO A 12 -22.75 7.87 21.15
CA PRO A 12 -22.78 6.44 20.87
C PRO A 12 -23.92 6.23 19.85
N LEU A 13 -23.68 6.56 18.57
CA LEU A 13 -24.62 6.23 17.50
C LEU A 13 -24.95 4.74 17.62
N PRO A 14 -26.23 4.35 17.62
CA PRO A 14 -26.61 2.96 17.64
C PRO A 14 -25.87 2.27 16.50
N LEU A 15 -25.44 1.04 16.75
CA LEU A 15 -24.84 0.18 15.74
C LEU A 15 -25.60 0.38 14.42
N PRO A 16 -24.93 0.52 13.27
CA PRO A 16 -25.65 0.43 12.01
C PRO A 16 -26.51 -0.82 12.14
N GLU A 17 -27.83 -0.71 11.90
CA GLU A 17 -28.74 -1.86 11.88
C GLU A 17 -28.30 -2.77 10.72
N LEU A 18 -27.21 -3.48 10.96
CA LEU A 18 -26.65 -4.47 10.08
C LEU A 18 -27.64 -5.60 10.17
N ALA A 19 -28.43 -5.74 9.10
CA ALA A 19 -29.43 -6.79 9.00
C ALA A 19 -28.82 -8.12 9.45
N ALA A 20 -29.50 -8.86 10.31
CA ALA A 20 -29.01 -10.13 10.89
C ALA A 20 -28.51 -11.13 9.82
N LYS A 21 -29.05 -11.04 8.60
CA LYS A 21 -28.63 -11.83 7.43
C LYS A 21 -27.20 -11.52 6.92
N SER A 22 -26.57 -10.44 7.38
CA SER A 22 -25.19 -10.03 7.03
C SER A 22 -24.23 -10.17 8.22
N TRP A 23 -24.34 -11.26 9.00
CA TRP A 23 -23.45 -11.53 10.13
C TRP A 23 -21.94 -11.51 9.79
N PRO A 24 -21.46 -11.98 8.61
CA PRO A 24 -20.05 -11.88 8.29
C PRO A 24 -19.59 -10.42 8.16
N ALA A 25 -20.41 -9.54 7.58
CA ALA A 25 -20.13 -8.11 7.53
C ALA A 25 -20.06 -7.47 8.94
N ILE A 26 -20.87 -7.94 9.89
CA ILE A 26 -20.79 -7.52 11.30
C ILE A 26 -19.43 -7.91 11.89
N LEU A 27 -19.02 -9.18 11.72
CA LEU A 27 -17.72 -9.62 12.22
C LEU A 27 -16.57 -8.84 11.56
N LEU A 28 -16.61 -8.63 10.25
CA LEU A 28 -15.61 -7.84 9.53
C LEU A 28 -15.53 -6.40 10.03
N PHE A 29 -16.67 -5.78 10.33
CA PHE A 29 -16.72 -4.42 10.88
C PHE A 29 -15.94 -4.29 12.20
N TYR A 30 -15.96 -5.33 13.04
CA TYR A 30 -15.23 -5.35 14.31
C TYR A 30 -13.81 -5.87 14.21
N LEU A 31 -13.57 -6.89 13.41
CA LEU A 31 -12.27 -7.56 13.30
C LEU A 31 -11.32 -6.74 12.44
N ALA A 32 -11.74 -6.32 11.24
CA ALA A 32 -10.83 -5.71 10.25
C ALA A 32 -9.95 -4.57 10.82
N PRO A 33 -10.42 -3.65 11.68
CA PRO A 33 -9.57 -2.61 12.26
C PRO A 33 -8.34 -3.11 13.04
N TRP A 34 -8.40 -4.30 13.64
CA TRP A 34 -7.33 -4.83 14.50
C TRP A 34 -6.24 -5.59 13.76
N PHE A 35 -6.37 -5.77 12.44
CA PHE A 35 -5.48 -6.65 11.66
C PHE A 35 -3.99 -6.28 11.81
N LEU A 36 -3.66 -4.99 11.83
CA LEU A 36 -2.28 -4.52 11.92
C LEU A 36 -1.69 -4.73 13.33
N LEU A 37 -2.53 -4.64 14.37
CA LEU A 37 -2.10 -4.98 15.73
C LEU A 37 -1.79 -6.48 15.82
N VAL A 38 -2.63 -7.33 15.23
CA VAL A 38 -2.37 -8.78 15.18
C VAL A 38 -1.08 -9.08 14.43
N ASP A 39 -0.77 -8.35 13.36
CA ASP A 39 0.51 -8.47 12.65
C ASP A 39 1.70 -8.11 13.54
N SER A 40 1.63 -6.99 14.26
CA SER A 40 2.67 -6.55 15.20
C SER A 40 2.86 -7.56 16.33
N ILE A 41 1.78 -8.03 16.95
CA ILE A 41 1.85 -9.06 18.01
C ILE A 41 2.43 -10.37 17.45
N SER A 42 1.97 -10.80 16.27
CA SER A 42 2.46 -12.03 15.65
C SER A 42 3.96 -11.95 15.38
N GLY A 43 4.49 -10.81 14.95
CA GLY A 43 5.94 -10.65 14.75
C GLY A 43 6.71 -10.55 16.08
N ALA A 44 6.17 -9.93 17.12
CA ALA A 44 6.78 -9.95 18.46
C ALA A 44 6.93 -11.39 18.99
N LEU A 45 5.91 -12.23 18.77
CA LEU A 45 5.88 -13.63 19.21
C LEU A 45 6.75 -14.56 18.34
N GLN A 46 7.27 -14.13 17.19
CA GLN A 46 8.17 -14.97 16.37
C GLN A 46 9.49 -15.27 17.05
N SER A 47 9.89 -14.46 18.03
CA SER A 47 11.08 -14.69 18.86
C SER A 47 10.90 -15.83 19.88
N LEU A 48 9.68 -16.34 20.07
CA LEU A 48 9.38 -17.42 21.00
C LEU A 48 9.54 -18.80 20.32
N PRO A 49 9.94 -19.85 21.08
CA PRO A 49 10.21 -21.18 20.54
C PRO A 49 8.99 -21.89 19.93
N LEU A 50 7.76 -21.43 20.21
CA LEU A 50 6.52 -21.94 19.63
C LEU A 50 5.81 -20.85 18.81
N ALA A 51 6.50 -20.33 17.79
CA ALA A 51 5.99 -19.29 16.92
C ALA A 51 4.79 -19.78 16.08
N LEU A 52 3.58 -19.48 16.54
CA LEU A 52 2.35 -19.73 15.79
C LEU A 52 2.11 -18.62 14.76
N PRO A 53 1.63 -18.94 13.54
CA PRO A 53 1.39 -17.97 12.48
C PRO A 53 0.07 -17.21 12.67
N TRP A 54 -0.09 -16.52 13.81
CA TRP A 54 -1.33 -15.84 14.21
C TRP A 54 -1.83 -14.84 13.17
N SER A 55 -0.92 -14.03 12.61
CA SER A 55 -1.24 -13.09 11.52
C SER A 55 -1.85 -13.78 10.30
N LEU A 56 -1.28 -14.91 9.88
CA LEU A 56 -1.75 -15.67 8.72
C LEU A 56 -3.15 -16.23 8.97
N PHE A 57 -3.35 -16.85 10.13
CA PHE A 57 -4.66 -17.40 10.52
C PHE A 57 -5.72 -16.29 10.57
N TYR A 58 -5.40 -15.15 11.19
CA TYR A 58 -6.31 -14.03 11.29
C TYR A 58 -6.73 -13.48 9.92
N LYS A 59 -5.77 -13.32 9.00
CA LYS A 59 -6.05 -12.87 7.63
C LYS A 59 -6.84 -13.89 6.83
N ALA A 60 -6.60 -15.19 7.03
CA ALA A 60 -7.40 -16.25 6.42
C ALA A 60 -8.86 -16.19 6.89
N VAL A 61 -9.10 -15.93 8.18
CA VAL A 61 -10.46 -15.69 8.71
C VAL A 61 -11.11 -14.47 8.05
N LEU A 62 -10.40 -13.34 7.98
CA LEU A 62 -10.92 -12.13 7.33
C LEU A 62 -11.26 -12.38 5.85
N LEU A 63 -10.36 -13.01 5.10
CA LEU A 63 -10.60 -13.35 3.69
C LEU A 63 -11.79 -14.29 3.52
N THR A 64 -11.93 -15.29 4.39
CA THR A 64 -13.07 -16.22 4.35
C THR A 64 -14.39 -15.49 4.60
N LEU A 65 -14.45 -14.61 5.60
CA LEU A 65 -15.63 -13.79 5.88
C LEU A 65 -15.97 -12.85 4.72
N LEU A 66 -14.96 -12.28 4.05
CA LEU A 66 -15.14 -11.43 2.87
C LEU A 66 -15.77 -12.19 1.71
N VAL A 67 -15.21 -13.37 1.37
CA VAL A 67 -15.75 -14.25 0.32
C VAL A 67 -17.19 -14.65 0.67
N TRP A 68 -17.42 -15.09 1.90
CA TRP A 68 -18.75 -15.51 2.35
C TRP A 68 -19.78 -14.39 2.21
N GLN A 69 -19.44 -13.16 2.63
CA GLN A 69 -20.36 -12.03 2.49
C GLN A 69 -20.65 -11.70 1.02
N LEU A 70 -19.65 -11.76 0.15
CA LEU A 70 -19.82 -11.51 -1.28
C LEU A 70 -20.71 -12.57 -1.95
N ILE A 71 -20.64 -13.83 -1.51
CA ILE A 71 -21.55 -14.91 -1.93
C ILE A 71 -22.98 -14.58 -1.50
N LEU A 72 -23.21 -14.20 -0.23
CA LEU A 72 -24.54 -13.82 0.27
C LEU A 72 -25.13 -12.64 -0.50
N TRP A 73 -24.30 -11.69 -0.93
CA TRP A 73 -24.71 -10.56 -1.76
C TRP A 73 -24.73 -10.84 -3.26
N ARG A 74 -24.40 -12.06 -3.69
CA ARG A 74 -24.37 -12.50 -5.11
C ARG A 74 -23.52 -11.57 -5.99
N ASP A 75 -22.36 -11.14 -5.51
CA ASP A 75 -21.48 -10.28 -6.30
C ASP A 75 -20.88 -11.04 -7.50
N LYS A 76 -21.13 -10.53 -8.70
CA LYS A 76 -20.65 -11.17 -9.94
C LYS A 76 -19.14 -11.10 -10.12
N ALA A 77 -18.44 -10.14 -9.48
CA ALA A 77 -17.00 -10.05 -9.60
C ALA A 77 -16.29 -11.23 -8.93
N LEU A 78 -16.95 -11.95 -8.03
CA LEU A 78 -16.41 -13.19 -7.46
C LEU A 78 -16.11 -14.23 -8.55
N LEU A 79 -16.94 -14.32 -9.60
CA LEU A 79 -16.68 -15.22 -10.73
C LEU A 79 -15.41 -14.84 -11.49
N LEU A 80 -15.20 -13.54 -11.72
CA LEU A 80 -13.98 -13.03 -12.34
C LEU A 80 -12.76 -13.35 -11.48
N LEU A 81 -12.83 -13.11 -10.16
CA LEU A 81 -11.71 -13.36 -9.24
C LEU A 81 -11.39 -14.85 -9.12
N VAL A 82 -12.40 -15.72 -9.09
CA VAL A 82 -12.19 -17.18 -9.14
C VAL A 82 -11.59 -17.59 -10.49
N GLY A 83 -12.08 -17.03 -11.60
CA GLY A 83 -11.49 -17.28 -12.93
C GLY A 83 -10.02 -16.88 -13.01
N LEU A 84 -9.65 -15.71 -12.45
CA LEU A 84 -8.27 -15.26 -12.37
C LEU A 84 -7.42 -16.15 -11.46
N LEU A 85 -7.96 -16.59 -10.31
CA LEU A 85 -7.29 -17.54 -9.42
C LEU A 85 -6.98 -18.84 -10.15
N LEU A 86 -7.97 -19.43 -10.82
CA LEU A 86 -7.80 -20.67 -11.58
C LEU A 86 -6.79 -20.49 -12.73
N LEU A 87 -6.88 -19.39 -13.47
CA LEU A 87 -5.94 -19.08 -14.54
C LEU A 87 -4.50 -18.93 -14.00
N ALA A 88 -4.32 -18.23 -12.88
CA ALA A 88 -3.01 -18.03 -12.26
C ALA A 88 -2.40 -19.33 -11.72
N LEU A 89 -3.21 -20.30 -11.30
CA LEU A 89 -2.74 -21.59 -10.82
C LEU A 89 -2.34 -22.56 -11.96
N THR A 90 -2.68 -22.26 -13.22
CA THR A 90 -2.36 -23.16 -14.35
C THR A 90 -0.86 -23.37 -14.53
N GLY A 91 -0.06 -22.29 -14.50
CA GLY A 91 1.39 -22.34 -14.63
C GLY A 91 2.08 -23.09 -13.50
N PRO A 92 1.88 -22.70 -12.23
CA PRO A 92 2.40 -23.45 -11.08
C PRO A 92 1.99 -24.92 -11.07
N LEU A 93 0.74 -25.24 -11.43
CA LEU A 93 0.28 -26.63 -11.53
C LEU A 93 1.08 -27.39 -12.59
N TYR A 94 1.31 -26.78 -13.75
CA TYR A 94 2.14 -27.36 -14.80
C TYR A 94 3.58 -27.60 -14.34
N SER A 95 4.17 -26.67 -13.59
CA SER A 95 5.50 -26.86 -12.97
C SER A 95 5.54 -28.04 -12.01
N TYR A 96 4.54 -28.19 -11.14
CA TYR A 96 4.44 -29.31 -10.21
C TYR A 96 4.22 -30.66 -10.93
N LEU A 97 3.59 -30.66 -12.10
CA LEU A 97 3.41 -31.87 -12.91
C LEU A 97 4.66 -32.25 -13.70
N THR A 98 5.49 -31.28 -14.11
CA THR A 98 6.62 -31.52 -15.02
C THR A 98 7.99 -31.55 -14.34
N LEU A 99 8.15 -30.91 -13.17
CA LEU A 99 9.44 -30.82 -12.47
C LEU A 99 9.53 -31.89 -11.37
N PRO A 100 10.43 -32.89 -11.49
CA PRO A 100 10.55 -33.98 -10.51
C PRO A 100 10.80 -33.49 -9.07
N VAL A 101 11.55 -32.39 -8.91
CA VAL A 101 11.88 -31.82 -7.60
C VAL A 101 10.62 -31.34 -6.86
N LEU A 102 9.62 -30.83 -7.57
CA LEU A 102 8.39 -30.30 -6.96
C LEU A 102 7.34 -31.37 -6.68
N GLN A 103 7.35 -32.48 -7.44
CA GLN A 103 6.40 -33.58 -7.27
C GLN A 103 6.45 -34.16 -5.84
N ASN A 104 7.65 -34.22 -5.25
CA ASN A 104 7.87 -34.73 -3.89
C ASN A 104 7.20 -33.88 -2.80
N ALA A 105 6.93 -32.60 -3.05
CA ALA A 105 6.29 -31.71 -2.09
C ALA A 105 4.76 -31.91 -2.00
N GLY A 106 4.17 -32.57 -3.00
CA GLY A 106 2.75 -32.90 -3.05
C GLY A 106 1.79 -31.71 -2.97
N ALA A 107 0.52 -31.99 -2.68
CA ALA A 107 -0.54 -30.97 -2.62
C ALA A 107 -0.33 -29.95 -1.48
N ALA A 108 0.24 -30.40 -0.34
CA ALA A 108 0.54 -29.52 0.78
C ALA A 108 1.63 -28.49 0.42
N GLY A 109 2.69 -28.92 -0.26
CA GLY A 109 3.73 -28.02 -0.76
C GLY A 109 3.19 -27.04 -1.80
N PHE A 110 2.35 -27.52 -2.74
CA PHE A 110 1.69 -26.66 -3.71
C PHE A 110 0.86 -25.55 -3.05
N ALA A 111 -0.03 -25.94 -2.13
CA ALA A 111 -0.87 -24.99 -1.41
C ALA A 111 -0.05 -24.03 -0.53
N GLY A 112 1.03 -24.52 0.10
CA GLY A 112 1.89 -23.73 0.99
C GLY A 112 2.76 -22.71 0.27
N ASN A 113 3.19 -22.98 -0.96
CA ASN A 113 4.09 -22.10 -1.70
C ASN A 113 3.33 -21.14 -2.64
N GLU A 114 2.31 -21.63 -3.34
CA GLU A 114 1.69 -20.88 -4.44
C GLU A 114 0.53 -20.00 -3.97
N LEU A 115 -0.31 -20.50 -3.06
CA LEU A 115 -1.51 -19.76 -2.63
C LEU A 115 -1.20 -18.49 -1.82
N PRO A 116 -0.21 -18.43 -0.92
CA PRO A 116 -0.05 -17.25 -0.08
C PRO A 116 0.24 -15.97 -0.86
N VAL A 117 1.10 -16.02 -1.88
CA VAL A 117 1.43 -14.85 -2.71
C VAL A 117 0.26 -14.48 -3.61
N LEU A 118 -0.37 -15.48 -4.25
CA LEU A 118 -1.52 -15.27 -5.13
C LEU A 118 -2.73 -14.68 -4.40
N LEU A 119 -3.05 -15.21 -3.21
CA LEU A 119 -4.15 -14.69 -2.39
C LEU A 119 -3.87 -13.27 -1.93
N LYS A 120 -2.62 -12.91 -1.58
CA LYS A 120 -2.26 -11.52 -1.27
C LYS A 120 -2.46 -10.61 -2.48
N ALA A 121 -2.07 -11.04 -3.68
CA ALA A 121 -2.24 -10.26 -4.90
C ALA A 121 -3.71 -10.03 -5.29
N LEU A 122 -4.59 -11.01 -5.02
CA LEU A 122 -6.04 -10.91 -5.27
C LEU A 122 -6.81 -10.18 -4.16
N ALA A 123 -6.27 -10.17 -2.93
CA ALA A 123 -6.96 -9.64 -1.75
C ALA A 123 -7.41 -8.17 -1.88
N PRO A 124 -6.64 -7.24 -2.47
CA PRO A 124 -7.09 -5.86 -2.69
C PRO A 124 -8.37 -5.76 -3.53
N LEU A 125 -8.46 -6.52 -4.63
CA LEU A 125 -9.64 -6.53 -5.50
C LEU A 125 -10.86 -7.10 -4.76
N LEU A 126 -10.67 -8.22 -4.05
CA LEU A 126 -11.73 -8.85 -3.25
C LEU A 126 -12.25 -7.90 -2.17
N ALA A 127 -11.34 -7.31 -1.39
CA ALA A 127 -11.69 -6.36 -0.33
C ALA A 127 -12.37 -5.12 -0.90
N PHE A 128 -11.92 -4.62 -2.06
CA PHE A 128 -12.52 -3.45 -2.69
C PHE A 128 -13.97 -3.71 -3.08
N ARG A 129 -14.27 -4.88 -3.67
CA ARG A 129 -15.65 -5.27 -4.00
C ARG A 129 -16.54 -5.36 -2.75
N PHE A 130 -16.04 -5.97 -1.68
CA PHE A 130 -16.76 -5.99 -0.41
C PHE A 130 -17.00 -4.58 0.12
N TYR A 131 -15.98 -3.73 0.19
CA TYR A 131 -16.07 -2.40 0.76
C TYR A 131 -16.94 -1.46 -0.07
N GLN A 132 -16.92 -1.56 -1.39
CA GLN A 132 -17.83 -0.82 -2.27
C GLN A 132 -19.29 -1.19 -2.00
N GLN A 133 -19.56 -2.50 -1.87
CA GLN A 133 -20.89 -3.00 -1.54
C GLN A 133 -21.33 -2.64 -0.11
N PHE A 134 -20.40 -2.68 0.85
CA PHE A 134 -20.64 -2.28 2.24
C PHE A 134 -20.92 -0.77 2.33
N CYS A 135 -20.18 0.05 1.59
CA CYS A 135 -20.41 1.49 1.47
C CYS A 135 -21.81 1.81 0.94
N ALA A 136 -22.26 1.10 -0.10
CA ALA A 136 -23.56 1.33 -0.69
C ALA A 136 -24.72 0.96 0.25
N ARG A 137 -24.59 -0.13 1.01
CA ARG A 137 -25.64 -0.62 1.92
C ARG A 137 -25.63 0.03 3.29
N TYR A 138 -24.45 0.33 3.83
CA TYR A 138 -24.23 0.79 5.19
C TYR A 138 -23.28 2.01 5.21
N PRO A 139 -23.66 3.15 4.59
CA PRO A 139 -22.74 4.28 4.40
C PRO A 139 -22.23 4.89 5.71
N VAL A 140 -23.04 4.87 6.78
CA VAL A 140 -22.63 5.33 8.12
C VAL A 140 -21.63 4.35 8.74
N GLY A 141 -21.96 3.06 8.74
CA GLY A 141 -21.07 2.01 9.23
C GLY A 141 -19.73 1.99 8.48
N PHE A 142 -19.75 2.20 7.17
CA PHE A 142 -18.56 2.31 6.35
C PHE A 142 -17.63 3.44 6.83
N THR A 143 -18.17 4.63 7.07
CA THR A 143 -17.36 5.77 7.56
C THR A 143 -16.71 5.45 8.91
N VAL A 144 -17.49 4.89 9.85
CA VAL A 144 -16.99 4.50 11.17
C VAL A 144 -15.90 3.45 11.08
N MET A 145 -16.09 2.43 10.25
CA MET A 145 -15.09 1.38 10.04
C MET A 145 -13.82 1.93 9.40
N THR A 146 -13.94 2.85 8.44
CA THR A 146 -12.82 3.51 7.77
C THR A 146 -12.01 4.34 8.76
N ASP A 147 -12.67 5.22 9.52
CA ASP A 147 -12.00 6.04 10.53
C ASP A 147 -11.32 5.16 11.59
N ARG A 148 -11.97 4.08 12.06
CA ARG A 148 -11.40 3.14 13.02
C ARG A 148 -10.17 2.40 12.47
N LEU A 149 -10.29 1.79 11.29
CA LEU A 149 -9.20 1.01 10.70
C LEU A 149 -7.97 1.89 10.44
N MET A 150 -8.17 3.07 9.86
CA MET A 150 -7.08 3.99 9.53
C MET A 150 -6.41 4.56 10.80
N LEU A 151 -7.21 5.00 11.77
CA LEU A 151 -6.68 5.56 13.03
C LEU A 151 -5.97 4.49 13.86
N LEU A 152 -6.58 3.32 14.06
CA LEU A 152 -5.98 2.25 14.85
C LEU A 152 -4.69 1.75 14.19
N SER A 153 -4.68 1.57 12.87
CA SER A 153 -3.47 1.20 12.13
C SER A 153 -2.36 2.24 12.31
N PHE A 154 -2.69 3.53 12.18
CA PHE A 154 -1.72 4.60 12.41
C PHE A 154 -1.18 4.60 13.84
N LEU A 155 -2.04 4.45 14.85
CA LEU A 155 -1.64 4.37 16.25
C LEU A 155 -0.73 3.15 16.54
N VAL A 156 -1.04 1.99 15.95
CA VAL A 156 -0.18 0.80 16.05
C VAL A 156 1.21 1.07 15.46
N ILE A 157 1.29 1.75 14.31
CA ILE A 157 2.59 2.14 13.73
C ILE A 157 3.35 3.07 14.69
N GLN A 158 2.69 4.08 15.24
CA GLN A 158 3.35 5.02 16.16
C GLN A 158 3.83 4.33 17.45
N LEU A 159 3.00 3.46 18.03
CA LEU A 159 3.38 2.70 19.21
C LEU A 159 4.55 1.75 18.93
N ASN A 160 4.51 1.04 17.79
CA ASN A 160 5.59 0.13 17.38
C ASN A 160 6.92 0.88 17.22
N LEU A 161 6.91 2.07 16.60
CA LEU A 161 8.12 2.87 16.43
C LEU A 161 8.60 3.50 17.74
N ALA A 162 7.69 3.91 18.62
CA ALA A 162 8.04 4.40 19.96
C ALA A 162 8.70 3.29 20.81
N LEU A 163 8.17 2.06 20.75
CA LEU A 163 8.79 0.89 21.37
C LEU A 163 10.16 0.58 20.75
N GLY A 164 10.29 0.70 19.43
CA GLY A 164 11.56 0.63 18.70
C GLY A 164 12.60 1.62 19.22
N LEU A 165 12.21 2.88 19.41
CA LEU A 165 13.08 3.92 19.99
C LEU A 165 13.47 3.64 21.45
N ALA A 166 12.60 2.97 22.21
CA ALA A 166 12.90 2.50 23.55
C ALA A 166 13.78 1.23 23.59
N GLY A 167 14.18 0.70 22.42
CA GLY A 167 15.07 -0.46 22.29
C GLY A 167 14.35 -1.81 22.16
N PHE A 168 13.03 -1.82 21.95
CA PHE A 168 12.26 -3.06 21.75
C PHE A 168 12.02 -3.36 20.27
N GLY A 169 12.16 -4.63 19.88
CA GLY A 169 11.91 -5.11 18.52
C GLY A 169 13.14 -5.02 17.61
N ASP A 170 12.93 -5.31 16.33
CA ASP A 170 14.03 -5.53 15.38
C ASP A 170 14.42 -4.26 14.59
N THR A 171 15.63 -4.28 14.04
CA THR A 171 16.12 -3.27 13.10
C THR A 171 15.71 -3.58 11.66
N ALA A 172 15.66 -2.54 10.82
CA ALA A 172 15.33 -2.70 9.40
C ALA A 172 16.45 -3.38 8.60
N TYR A 173 17.70 -3.06 8.94
CA TYR A 173 18.89 -3.64 8.33
C TYR A 173 19.76 -4.27 9.41
N GLN A 174 20.34 -5.44 9.10
CA GLN A 174 21.36 -6.03 9.94
C GLN A 174 22.62 -5.15 9.93
N PRO A 175 23.32 -5.03 11.07
CA PRO A 175 24.56 -4.26 11.12
C PRO A 175 25.54 -4.82 10.10
N MET A 176 26.04 -3.95 9.21
CA MET A 176 27.10 -4.33 8.28
C MET A 176 28.41 -4.37 9.04
N ASP A 177 29.15 -5.47 8.89
CA ASP A 177 30.53 -5.55 9.36
C ASP A 177 31.31 -4.34 8.78
N ASN A 178 31.94 -3.55 9.64
CA ASN A 178 32.72 -2.34 9.35
C ASN A 178 31.96 -0.99 9.25
N VAL A 179 30.71 -0.89 9.71
CA VAL A 179 30.03 0.42 9.89
C VAL A 179 29.69 0.62 11.37
N ALA A 180 30.21 1.71 11.97
CA ALA A 180 30.03 2.04 13.39
C ALA A 180 28.57 2.28 13.82
N GLN A 181 27.64 2.39 12.87
CA GLN A 181 26.20 2.47 13.14
C GLN A 181 25.62 1.06 13.19
N SER A 182 25.48 0.53 14.41
CA SER A 182 24.86 -0.77 14.68
C SER A 182 23.35 -0.82 14.40
N PHE A 183 22.70 0.33 14.19
CA PHE A 183 21.25 0.45 14.01
C PHE A 183 20.93 1.29 12.75
N LEU A 184 20.42 0.63 11.70
CA LEU A 184 19.90 1.30 10.49
C LEU A 184 18.41 1.00 10.34
N GLY A 185 17.59 2.00 10.68
CA GLY A 185 16.12 1.97 10.59
C GLY A 185 15.44 1.07 11.62
N LEU A 186 14.20 1.42 11.98
CA LEU A 186 13.37 0.68 12.93
C LEU A 186 12.32 -0.14 12.21
N LYS A 187 12.37 -1.46 12.39
CA LYS A 187 11.33 -2.39 11.93
C LYS A 187 10.32 -2.68 13.05
N GLY A 188 10.80 -2.70 14.30
CA GLY A 188 10.00 -3.05 15.47
C GLY A 188 9.53 -4.48 15.36
N PHE A 189 8.24 -4.72 15.59
CA PHE A 189 7.66 -6.06 15.57
C PHE A 189 7.03 -6.47 14.22
N PHE A 190 7.13 -5.63 13.18
CA PHE A 190 6.63 -6.00 11.85
C PHE A 190 7.66 -6.82 11.08
N TYR A 191 7.24 -7.63 10.12
CA TYR A 191 8.17 -8.46 9.34
C TYR A 191 8.94 -7.70 8.24
N SER A 192 8.34 -6.66 7.65
CA SER A 192 8.92 -5.90 6.53
C SER A 192 8.68 -4.40 6.68
N THR A 193 9.76 -3.61 6.60
CA THR A 193 9.69 -2.14 6.65
C THR A 193 9.15 -1.51 5.38
N ASN A 194 9.41 -2.10 4.21
CA ASN A 194 8.88 -1.61 2.93
C ASN A 194 7.35 -1.76 2.87
N GLU A 195 6.82 -2.90 3.31
CA GLU A 195 5.38 -3.09 3.40
C GLU A 195 4.75 -2.15 4.44
N LEU A 196 5.40 -1.97 5.60
CA LEU A 196 4.93 -1.06 6.64
C LEU A 196 4.91 0.40 6.17
N ALA A 197 5.92 0.81 5.39
CA ALA A 197 5.98 2.12 4.77
C ALA A 197 4.80 2.33 3.79
N ALA A 198 4.45 1.33 2.99
CA ALA A 198 3.29 1.42 2.10
C ALA A 198 1.97 1.56 2.90
N VAL A 199 1.82 0.83 4.01
CA VAL A 199 0.66 0.98 4.91
C VAL A 199 0.61 2.41 5.47
N LEU A 200 1.75 2.93 5.95
CA LEU A 200 1.88 4.30 6.45
C LEU A 200 1.37 5.32 5.41
N LEU A 201 1.74 5.18 4.13
CA LEU A 201 1.28 6.09 3.08
C LEU A 201 -0.26 6.12 2.95
N VAL A 202 -0.91 4.96 2.99
CA VAL A 202 -2.37 4.87 2.86
C VAL A 202 -3.08 5.43 4.08
N VAL A 203 -2.68 5.03 5.29
CA VAL A 203 -3.35 5.45 6.52
C VAL A 203 -3.11 6.94 6.81
N SER A 204 -1.89 7.43 6.59
CA SER A 204 -1.57 8.86 6.70
C SER A 204 -2.29 9.66 5.63
N GLY A 205 -2.41 9.14 4.41
CA GLY A 205 -3.17 9.80 3.34
C GLY A 205 -4.62 10.08 3.72
N TRP A 206 -5.31 9.08 4.31
CA TRP A 206 -6.65 9.26 4.86
C TRP A 206 -6.68 10.29 5.99
N LEU A 207 -5.81 10.14 7.00
CA LEU A 207 -5.82 11.00 8.18
C LEU A 207 -5.46 12.46 7.88
N LEU A 208 -4.53 12.70 6.95
CA LEU A 208 -4.18 14.05 6.47
C LEU A 208 -5.38 14.70 5.76
N TRP A 209 -6.06 13.97 4.88
CA TRP A 209 -7.27 14.47 4.22
C TRP A 209 -8.39 14.77 5.23
N ARG A 210 -8.62 13.86 6.19
CA ARG A 210 -9.68 13.96 7.18
C ARG A 210 -9.44 15.06 8.23
N SER A 211 -8.21 15.24 8.68
CA SER A 211 -7.84 16.20 9.73
C SER A 211 -7.85 17.66 9.25
N ARG A 212 -7.56 17.89 7.96
CA ARG A 212 -7.44 19.23 7.38
C ARG A 212 -8.67 20.12 7.57
N PRO A 213 -9.90 19.71 7.21
CA PRO A 213 -11.08 20.57 7.38
C PRO A 213 -11.47 20.75 8.85
N LEU A 214 -11.00 19.89 9.75
CA LEU A 214 -11.42 19.86 11.14
C LEU A 214 -10.55 20.75 12.03
N ASN A 215 -9.23 20.57 11.98
CA ASN A 215 -8.32 21.28 12.87
C ASN A 215 -6.90 21.33 12.27
N LYS A 216 -6.38 22.55 12.07
CA LYS A 216 -5.01 22.79 11.57
C LYS A 216 -3.94 22.16 12.47
N ALA A 217 -4.13 22.18 13.80
CA ALA A 217 -3.19 21.57 14.74
C ALA A 217 -3.17 20.04 14.61
N CYS A 218 -4.34 19.41 14.41
CA CYS A 218 -4.43 17.98 14.14
C CYS A 218 -3.72 17.62 12.83
N PHE A 219 -3.90 18.42 11.77
CA PHE A 219 -3.20 18.22 10.50
C PHE A 219 -1.68 18.31 10.66
N VAL A 220 -1.18 19.31 11.39
CA VAL A 220 0.26 19.48 11.67
C VAL A 220 0.79 18.30 12.49
N ALA A 221 0.06 17.86 13.52
CA ALA A 221 0.44 16.71 14.33
C ALA A 221 0.54 15.42 13.49
N VAL A 222 -0.47 15.13 12.67
CA VAL A 222 -0.44 13.97 11.75
C VAL A 222 0.71 14.09 10.74
N SER A 223 0.98 15.29 10.23
CA SER A 223 2.09 15.53 9.30
C SER A 223 3.45 15.25 9.92
N LEU A 224 3.71 15.81 11.11
CA LEU A 224 4.96 15.60 11.86
C LEU A 224 5.14 14.14 12.24
N LEU A 225 4.08 13.49 12.71
CA LEU A 225 4.09 12.07 13.04
C LEU A 225 4.33 11.21 11.80
N THR A 226 3.75 11.53 10.65
CA THR A 226 3.96 10.80 9.40
C THR A 226 5.41 10.93 8.91
N ILE A 227 5.95 12.14 8.87
CA ILE A 227 7.34 12.38 8.46
C ILE A 227 8.30 11.73 9.46
N GLY A 228 8.07 11.89 10.76
CA GLY A 228 8.84 11.26 11.82
C GLY A 228 8.89 9.74 11.66
N SER A 229 7.73 9.11 11.44
CA SER A 229 7.66 7.66 11.21
C SER A 229 8.42 7.24 9.95
N ALA A 230 8.31 8.01 8.86
CA ALA A 230 9.03 7.69 7.62
C ALA A 230 10.56 7.81 7.77
N ILE A 231 11.04 8.79 8.55
CA ILE A 231 12.46 8.92 8.89
C ILE A 231 12.92 7.71 9.72
N LEU A 232 12.14 7.30 10.73
CA LEU A 232 12.48 6.15 11.58
C LEU A 232 12.49 4.82 10.82
N LEU A 233 11.57 4.61 9.87
CA LEU A 233 11.55 3.43 9.01
C LEU A 233 12.74 3.37 8.05
N LEU A 234 13.34 4.53 7.73
CA LEU A 234 14.52 4.69 6.87
C LEU A 234 14.36 4.09 5.46
N THR A 235 13.11 3.97 4.96
CA THR A 235 12.84 3.49 3.61
C THR A 235 12.80 4.65 2.62
N LYS A 236 13.54 4.54 1.51
CA LYS A 236 13.59 5.59 0.46
C LYS A 236 12.19 5.97 -0.03
N THR A 237 11.35 4.96 -0.27
CA THR A 237 9.98 5.12 -0.77
C THR A 237 9.03 5.63 0.29
N GLY A 238 9.16 5.20 1.55
CA GLY A 238 8.34 5.70 2.66
C GLY A 238 8.60 7.17 2.95
N LEU A 239 9.88 7.60 2.97
CA LEU A 239 10.27 8.98 3.20
C LEU A 239 9.78 9.90 2.08
N LEU A 240 10.11 9.57 0.83
CA LEU A 240 9.68 10.36 -0.33
C LEU A 240 8.15 10.43 -0.40
N GLY A 241 7.47 9.29 -0.28
CA GLY A 241 6.01 9.24 -0.32
C GLY A 241 5.35 10.05 0.79
N SER A 242 5.89 10.01 2.02
CA SER A 242 5.36 10.76 3.16
C SER A 242 5.50 12.27 2.99
N VAL A 243 6.66 12.73 2.51
CA VAL A 243 6.89 14.15 2.18
C VAL A 243 5.93 14.61 1.07
N LEU A 244 5.76 13.78 0.05
CA LEU A 244 4.83 14.03 -1.05
C LEU A 244 3.38 14.13 -0.53
N LEU A 245 2.93 13.23 0.35
CA LEU A 245 1.58 13.28 0.93
C LEU A 245 1.35 14.55 1.74
N VAL A 246 2.25 14.88 2.67
CA VAL A 246 2.12 16.08 3.52
C VAL A 246 2.09 17.36 2.69
N THR A 247 2.84 17.40 1.59
CA THR A 247 2.92 18.57 0.70
C THR A 247 1.71 18.66 -0.24
N PHE A 248 1.35 17.56 -0.91
CA PHE A 248 0.34 17.58 -1.98
C PHE A 248 -1.09 17.44 -1.49
N ILE A 249 -1.38 16.75 -0.38
CA ILE A 249 -2.77 16.61 0.10
C ILE A 249 -3.43 17.98 0.37
N PRO A 250 -2.75 18.97 1.01
CA PRO A 250 -3.25 20.33 1.10
C PRO A 250 -3.52 21.00 -0.26
N LEU A 251 -2.76 20.70 -1.29
CA LEU A 251 -2.98 21.27 -2.61
C LEU A 251 -4.17 20.59 -3.30
N LEU A 252 -4.29 19.27 -3.17
CA LEU A 252 -5.31 18.45 -3.82
C LEU A 252 -6.72 18.65 -3.23
N SER A 253 -6.84 18.93 -1.92
CA SER A 253 -8.13 19.27 -1.30
C SER A 253 -8.36 20.78 -1.15
N ALA A 254 -7.62 21.61 -1.89
CA ALA A 254 -7.80 23.05 -1.86
C ALA A 254 -9.19 23.45 -2.41
N ARG A 255 -9.71 24.58 -1.91
CA ARG A 255 -11.02 25.10 -2.33
C ARG A 255 -11.01 25.50 -3.81
N PRO A 256 -12.16 25.41 -4.51
CA PRO A 256 -12.31 25.97 -5.85
C PRO A 256 -11.84 27.42 -5.89
N GLY A 257 -11.04 27.78 -6.90
CA GLY A 257 -10.45 29.12 -7.03
C GLY A 257 -9.08 29.34 -6.35
N PHE A 258 -8.65 28.46 -5.42
CA PHE A 258 -7.34 28.57 -4.75
C PHE A 258 -6.17 28.66 -5.74
N TRP A 259 -6.17 27.77 -6.75
CA TRP A 259 -5.15 27.70 -7.79
C TRP A 259 -5.09 28.98 -8.64
N ARG A 260 -6.26 29.58 -8.94
CA ARG A 260 -6.34 30.83 -9.72
C ARG A 260 -5.80 32.00 -8.91
N GLN A 261 -6.20 32.09 -7.65
CA GLN A 261 -5.78 33.16 -6.74
C GLN A 261 -4.27 33.14 -6.46
N HIS A 262 -3.70 31.95 -6.25
CA HIS A 262 -2.30 31.80 -5.83
C HIS A 262 -1.37 31.36 -6.98
N ARG A 263 -1.82 31.42 -8.25
CA ARG A 263 -1.06 30.94 -9.42
C ARG A 263 0.37 31.45 -9.46
N LYS A 264 0.57 32.76 -9.23
CA LYS A 264 1.90 33.38 -9.27
C LYS A 264 2.82 32.81 -8.17
N ILE A 265 2.30 32.70 -6.94
CA ILE A 265 3.05 32.15 -5.80
C ILE A 265 3.39 30.67 -6.05
N LEU A 266 2.42 29.88 -6.51
CA LEU A 266 2.63 28.46 -6.81
C LEU A 266 3.66 28.26 -7.92
N LEU A 267 3.63 29.07 -8.98
CA LEU A 267 4.64 29.05 -10.04
C LEU A 267 6.02 29.48 -9.52
N SER A 268 6.09 30.52 -8.68
CA SER A 268 7.34 30.92 -8.04
C SER A 268 7.90 29.84 -7.13
N CYS A 269 7.06 29.18 -6.32
CA CYS A 269 7.48 28.06 -5.48
C CYS A 269 7.95 26.86 -6.33
N LEU A 270 7.27 26.55 -7.43
CA LEU A 270 7.66 25.49 -8.36
C LEU A 270 9.01 25.81 -9.02
N LEU A 271 9.19 27.04 -9.51
CA LEU A 271 10.46 27.51 -10.08
C LEU A 271 11.57 27.47 -9.04
N LEU A 272 11.30 27.90 -7.81
CA LEU A 272 12.26 27.85 -6.71
C LEU A 272 12.64 26.41 -6.37
N LEU A 273 11.67 25.50 -6.29
CA LEU A 273 11.92 24.07 -6.08
C LEU A 273 12.76 23.48 -7.21
N LEU A 274 12.42 23.75 -8.48
CA LEU A 274 13.18 23.29 -9.63
C LEU A 274 14.60 23.86 -9.62
N SER A 275 14.76 25.14 -9.29
CA SER A 275 16.08 25.77 -9.17
C SER A 275 16.89 25.16 -8.03
N ALA A 276 16.26 24.86 -6.89
CA ALA A 276 16.92 24.20 -5.76
C ALA A 276 17.34 22.77 -6.12
N VAL A 277 16.52 22.02 -6.85
CA VAL A 277 16.88 20.70 -7.37
C VAL A 277 18.04 20.79 -8.35
N LEU A 278 18.01 21.73 -9.30
CA LEU A 278 19.12 21.95 -10.24
C LEU A 278 20.40 22.36 -9.52
N LEU A 279 20.31 23.20 -8.49
CA LEU A 279 21.45 23.61 -7.68
C LEU A 279 21.99 22.45 -6.83
N LEU A 280 21.11 21.63 -6.27
CA LEU A 280 21.49 20.39 -5.57
C LEU A 280 22.21 19.42 -6.53
N LEU A 281 21.72 19.26 -7.75
CA LEU A 281 22.35 18.43 -8.78
C LEU A 281 23.71 19.00 -9.19
N TRP A 282 23.81 20.32 -9.34
CA TRP A 282 25.07 21.02 -9.66
C TRP A 282 26.11 20.86 -8.54
N TYR A 283 25.69 20.96 -7.27
CA TYR A 283 26.56 20.80 -6.10
C TYR A 283 26.59 19.35 -5.55
N ALA A 284 26.03 18.38 -6.28
CA ALA A 284 25.87 17.02 -5.76
C ALA A 284 27.22 16.40 -5.38
N GLU A 285 28.23 16.51 -6.24
CA GLU A 285 29.56 15.95 -5.99
C GLU A 285 30.23 16.49 -4.71
N PRO A 286 30.43 17.82 -4.53
CA PRO A 286 31.06 18.33 -3.32
C PRO A 286 30.24 18.03 -2.06
N VAL A 287 28.90 18.06 -2.14
CA VAL A 287 28.02 17.69 -1.02
C VAL A 287 28.17 16.20 -0.65
N LEU A 288 28.20 15.32 -1.65
CA LEU A 288 28.38 13.88 -1.45
C LEU A 288 29.76 13.53 -0.91
N ARG A 289 30.81 14.27 -1.32
CA ARG A 289 32.17 14.12 -0.79
C ARG A 289 32.25 14.61 0.66
N ALA A 290 31.66 15.76 0.96
CA ALA A 290 31.57 16.27 2.34
C ALA A 290 30.79 15.32 3.26
N ALA A 291 29.78 14.63 2.74
CA ALA A 291 29.03 13.62 3.48
C ALA A 291 29.76 12.27 3.63
N GLY A 292 30.92 12.08 2.98
CA GLY A 292 31.67 10.82 3.00
C GLY A 292 30.99 9.66 2.26
N ILE A 293 30.01 9.96 1.40
CA ILE A 293 29.20 8.96 0.66
C ILE A 293 29.67 8.85 -0.79
N TYR A 294 30.38 9.86 -1.31
CA TYR A 294 30.78 9.92 -2.71
C TYR A 294 31.52 8.66 -3.18
N ASP A 295 32.54 8.20 -2.48
CA ASP A 295 33.34 7.04 -2.91
C ASP A 295 32.50 5.75 -2.91
N LYS A 296 31.60 5.59 -1.94
CA LYS A 296 30.67 4.45 -1.89
C LYS A 296 29.67 4.49 -3.05
N LEU A 297 29.13 5.66 -3.37
CA LEU A 297 28.20 5.85 -4.49
C LEU A 297 28.92 5.71 -5.84
N ALA A 298 30.14 6.23 -5.98
CA ALA A 298 30.95 6.11 -7.18
C ALA A 298 31.34 4.65 -7.44
N TYR A 299 31.73 3.91 -6.39
CA TYR A 299 31.96 2.47 -6.49
C TYR A 299 30.69 1.71 -6.87
N ALA A 300 29.56 1.99 -6.21
CA ALA A 300 28.26 1.39 -6.56
C ALA A 300 27.84 1.73 -8.00
N TYR A 301 28.14 2.95 -8.46
CA TYR A 301 27.83 3.42 -9.80
C TYR A 301 28.67 2.71 -10.86
N GLN A 302 29.98 2.53 -10.61
CA GLN A 302 30.85 1.80 -11.52
C GLN A 302 30.43 0.32 -11.65
N GLN A 303 29.94 -0.28 -10.56
CA GLN A 303 29.51 -1.67 -10.54
C GLN A 303 28.09 -1.89 -11.09
N ARG A 304 27.18 -0.91 -10.97
CA ARG A 304 25.73 -1.10 -11.17
C ARG A 304 25.05 -0.04 -12.05
N GLY A 305 25.76 0.99 -12.46
CA GLY A 305 25.22 2.13 -13.21
C GLY A 305 24.20 2.98 -12.43
N VAL A 306 23.58 3.97 -13.10
CA VAL A 306 22.51 4.81 -12.53
C VAL A 306 21.31 3.95 -12.12
N ALA A 307 20.91 3.03 -13.01
CA ALA A 307 19.72 2.19 -12.83
C ALA A 307 19.84 1.31 -11.58
N GLY A 308 20.99 0.67 -11.35
CA GLY A 308 21.20 -0.20 -10.18
C GLY A 308 21.26 0.54 -8.85
N ILE A 309 21.63 1.83 -8.83
CA ILE A 309 21.56 2.67 -7.60
C ILE A 309 20.11 3.05 -7.29
N VAL A 310 19.35 3.47 -8.30
CA VAL A 310 17.94 3.89 -8.15
C VAL A 310 17.07 2.70 -7.79
N LEU A 311 17.19 1.61 -8.56
CA LEU A 311 16.44 0.37 -8.36
C LEU A 311 17.01 -0.50 -7.23
N SER A 312 18.14 -0.10 -6.63
CA SER A 312 18.82 -0.86 -5.57
C SER A 312 19.02 -2.34 -5.97
N SER A 313 19.62 -2.56 -7.15
CA SER A 313 19.91 -3.87 -7.79
C SER A 313 18.72 -4.68 -8.32
N ARG A 314 17.50 -4.13 -8.37
CA ARG A 314 16.33 -4.86 -8.93
C ARG A 314 16.42 -5.10 -10.44
N ASP A 315 17.13 -4.24 -11.16
CA ASP A 315 17.50 -4.44 -12.56
C ASP A 315 18.35 -5.71 -12.76
N LEU A 316 19.32 -5.94 -11.88
CA LEU A 316 20.11 -7.16 -11.89
C LEU A 316 19.26 -8.39 -11.56
N TYR A 317 18.40 -8.31 -10.52
CA TYR A 317 17.53 -9.43 -10.17
C TYR A 317 16.54 -9.77 -11.28
N LEU A 318 15.95 -8.75 -11.93
CA LEU A 318 15.09 -8.94 -13.10
C LEU A 318 15.85 -9.67 -14.21
N THR A 319 17.05 -9.21 -14.55
CA THR A 319 17.87 -9.80 -15.63
C THR A 319 18.23 -11.25 -15.32
N VAL A 320 18.70 -11.53 -14.09
CA VAL A 320 19.09 -12.87 -13.67
C VAL A 320 17.88 -13.81 -13.64
N ILE A 321 16.77 -13.42 -13.01
CA ILE A 321 15.55 -14.24 -12.94
C ILE A 321 15.01 -14.50 -14.35
N TRP A 322 14.99 -13.48 -15.21
CA TRP A 322 14.52 -13.63 -16.59
C TRP A 322 15.41 -14.58 -17.41
N GLN A 323 16.74 -14.43 -17.34
CA GLN A 323 17.67 -15.31 -18.04
C GLN A 323 17.58 -16.75 -17.53
N GLN A 324 17.52 -16.94 -16.22
CA GLN A 324 17.39 -18.28 -15.64
C GLN A 324 16.08 -18.94 -16.06
N THR A 325 14.98 -18.19 -16.09
CA THR A 325 13.68 -18.72 -16.51
C THR A 325 13.64 -19.02 -18.01
N GLU A 326 14.30 -18.22 -18.84
CA GLU A 326 14.43 -18.47 -20.27
C GLU A 326 15.28 -19.70 -20.60
N GLN A 327 16.38 -19.91 -19.87
CA GLN A 327 17.29 -21.03 -20.09
C GLN A 327 16.70 -22.38 -19.63
N HIS A 328 15.96 -22.38 -18.52
CA HIS A 328 15.53 -23.62 -17.86
C HIS A 328 14.04 -23.97 -18.05
N TYR A 329 13.21 -23.03 -18.49
CA TYR A 329 11.78 -23.28 -18.69
C TYR A 329 11.31 -22.99 -20.12
N SER A 330 10.38 -23.82 -20.58
CA SER A 330 9.72 -23.68 -21.88
C SER A 330 8.95 -22.35 -22.02
N GLY A 331 8.59 -21.97 -23.25
CA GLY A 331 7.70 -20.83 -23.50
C GLY A 331 6.34 -20.90 -22.77
N LEU A 332 5.76 -22.10 -22.59
CA LEU A 332 4.48 -22.27 -21.88
C LEU A 332 4.57 -21.91 -20.39
N HIS A 333 5.64 -22.33 -19.73
CA HIS A 333 5.95 -21.91 -18.35
C HIS A 333 6.07 -20.39 -18.24
N ARG A 334 6.72 -19.73 -19.21
CA ARG A 334 6.82 -18.25 -19.20
C ARG A 334 5.47 -17.56 -19.47
N LEU A 335 4.60 -18.18 -20.26
CA LEU A 335 3.27 -17.63 -20.59
C LEU A 335 2.29 -17.71 -19.42
N PHE A 336 2.24 -18.86 -18.74
CA PHE A 336 1.31 -19.13 -17.64
C PHE A 336 1.91 -18.95 -16.24
N GLY A 337 3.21 -18.70 -16.16
CA GLY A 337 3.96 -18.56 -14.92
C GLY A 337 4.65 -19.85 -14.50
N VAL A 338 5.84 -19.71 -13.92
CA VAL A 338 6.65 -20.82 -13.42
C VAL A 338 6.20 -21.27 -12.02
N GLY A 339 5.49 -20.41 -11.30
CA GLY A 339 5.19 -20.58 -9.88
C GLY A 339 6.33 -20.16 -8.97
N VAL A 340 5.97 -19.79 -7.74
CA VAL A 340 6.93 -19.33 -6.71
C VAL A 340 7.90 -20.46 -6.37
N ALA A 341 7.39 -21.68 -6.16
CA ALA A 341 8.19 -22.85 -5.85
C ALA A 341 9.14 -23.17 -7.01
N GLY A 342 8.64 -23.11 -8.25
CA GLY A 342 9.44 -23.35 -9.46
C GLY A 342 10.67 -22.46 -9.53
N VAL A 343 10.50 -21.14 -9.40
CA VAL A 343 11.65 -20.20 -9.44
C VAL A 343 12.61 -20.43 -8.28
N SER A 344 12.08 -20.75 -7.08
CA SER A 344 12.91 -21.00 -5.90
C SER A 344 13.83 -22.21 -6.01
N VAL A 345 13.55 -23.14 -6.95
CA VAL A 345 14.44 -24.29 -7.22
C VAL A 345 15.77 -23.82 -7.81
N LEU A 346 15.75 -22.77 -8.62
CA LEU A 346 16.95 -22.26 -9.30
C LEU A 346 17.65 -21.16 -8.50
N LEU A 347 16.89 -20.38 -7.72
CA LEU A 347 17.38 -19.13 -7.13
C LEU A 347 17.02 -19.02 -5.65
N LYS A 348 18.05 -18.77 -4.83
CA LYS A 348 17.87 -18.48 -3.39
C LYS A 348 17.12 -17.17 -3.15
N LYS A 349 17.38 -16.14 -3.97
CA LYS A 349 16.61 -14.90 -4.00
C LYS A 349 15.77 -14.89 -5.27
N TYR A 350 14.50 -15.24 -5.12
CA TYR A 350 13.56 -15.46 -6.23
C TYR A 350 12.55 -14.32 -6.42
N PHE A 351 12.57 -13.30 -5.56
CA PHE A 351 11.84 -12.04 -5.78
C PHE A 351 12.74 -11.00 -6.45
N ILE A 352 12.23 -10.40 -7.51
CA ILE A 352 12.78 -9.24 -8.20
C ILE A 352 12.58 -7.97 -7.37
N GLU A 353 11.52 -7.94 -6.54
CA GLU A 353 11.06 -6.77 -5.78
C GLU A 353 10.50 -5.67 -6.71
N ILE A 354 9.85 -6.10 -7.80
CA ILE A 354 9.07 -5.28 -8.72
C ILE A 354 7.77 -6.06 -9.02
N ASP A 355 6.64 -5.60 -8.48
CA ASP A 355 5.43 -6.42 -8.38
C ASP A 355 4.92 -6.94 -9.72
N LEU A 356 4.98 -6.13 -10.79
CA LEU A 356 4.55 -6.56 -12.11
C LEU A 356 5.38 -7.74 -12.61
N PHE A 357 6.71 -7.65 -12.51
CA PHE A 357 7.58 -8.70 -13.00
C PHE A 357 7.57 -9.93 -12.09
N ASP A 358 7.47 -9.75 -10.77
CA ASP A 358 7.30 -10.85 -9.83
C ASP A 358 6.02 -11.65 -10.16
N LEU A 359 4.87 -10.97 -10.32
CA LEU A 359 3.62 -11.63 -10.67
C LEU A 359 3.64 -12.25 -12.08
N MET A 360 4.30 -11.61 -13.05
CA MET A 360 4.47 -12.17 -14.39
C MET A 360 5.32 -13.44 -14.39
N VAL A 361 6.42 -13.47 -13.64
CA VAL A 361 7.27 -14.66 -13.58
C VAL A 361 6.57 -15.80 -12.84
N PHE A 362 5.87 -15.51 -11.75
CA PHE A 362 5.20 -16.54 -10.95
C PHE A 362 3.90 -17.03 -11.60
N TYR A 363 3.09 -16.14 -12.18
CA TYR A 363 1.72 -16.45 -12.64
C TYR A 363 1.42 -16.00 -14.07
N GLY A 364 2.43 -15.61 -14.84
CA GLY A 364 2.32 -15.34 -16.27
C GLY A 364 1.36 -14.20 -16.60
N ILE A 365 0.56 -14.42 -17.65
CA ILE A 365 -0.49 -13.48 -18.08
C ILE A 365 -1.48 -13.19 -16.95
N ALA A 366 -1.85 -14.19 -16.13
CA ALA A 366 -2.79 -13.99 -15.04
C ALA A 366 -2.22 -13.02 -14.00
N GLY A 367 -0.93 -13.13 -13.67
CA GLY A 367 -0.24 -12.20 -12.79
C GLY A 367 -0.25 -10.76 -13.32
N ALA A 368 0.04 -10.58 -14.61
CA ALA A 368 -0.05 -9.27 -15.27
C ALA A 368 -1.48 -8.71 -15.24
N LEU A 369 -2.50 -9.55 -15.47
CA LEU A 369 -3.90 -9.16 -15.40
C LEU A 369 -4.31 -8.75 -13.98
N ILE A 370 -3.88 -9.48 -12.94
CA ILE A 370 -4.16 -9.11 -11.55
C ILE A 370 -3.54 -7.74 -11.21
N PHE A 371 -2.28 -7.52 -11.62
CA PHE A 371 -1.61 -6.23 -11.46
C PHE A 371 -2.37 -5.11 -12.16
N GLY A 372 -2.64 -5.28 -13.46
CA GLY A 372 -3.31 -4.30 -14.31
C GLY A 372 -4.74 -4.01 -13.87
N LEU A 373 -5.50 -5.03 -13.48
CA LEU A 373 -6.87 -4.87 -12.97
C LEU A 373 -6.87 -4.14 -11.64
N THR A 374 -5.94 -4.42 -10.72
CA THR A 374 -5.92 -3.74 -9.41
C THR A 374 -5.64 -2.26 -9.57
N PHE A 375 -4.50 -1.89 -10.16
CA PHE A 375 -4.15 -0.48 -10.34
C PHE A 375 -5.06 0.22 -11.34
N GLY A 376 -5.36 -0.42 -12.48
CA GLY A 376 -6.21 0.14 -13.51
C GLY A 376 -7.63 0.40 -13.01
N HIS A 377 -8.23 -0.53 -12.27
CA HIS A 377 -9.57 -0.33 -11.71
C HIS A 377 -9.60 0.75 -10.64
N PHE A 378 -8.62 0.77 -9.72
CA PHE A 378 -8.57 1.77 -8.65
C PHE A 378 -8.34 3.19 -9.18
N ILE A 379 -7.42 3.34 -10.13
CA ILE A 379 -7.17 4.61 -10.83
C ILE A 379 -8.42 5.04 -11.58
N TYR A 380 -9.00 4.16 -12.41
CA TYR A 380 -10.20 4.48 -13.18
C TYR A 380 -11.38 4.90 -12.30
N ALA A 381 -11.66 4.13 -11.24
CA ALA A 381 -12.75 4.41 -10.30
C ALA A 381 -12.59 5.79 -9.64
N CYS A 382 -11.37 6.16 -9.24
CA CYS A 382 -11.09 7.46 -8.64
C CYS A 382 -11.15 8.59 -9.68
N SER A 383 -10.58 8.40 -10.87
CA SER A 383 -10.60 9.39 -11.95
C SER A 383 -12.02 9.78 -12.35
N ARG A 384 -12.95 8.80 -12.42
CA ARG A 384 -14.37 9.04 -12.70
C ARG A 384 -15.08 9.89 -11.64
N ARG A 385 -14.52 10.00 -10.43
CA ARG A 385 -15.09 10.73 -9.29
C ARG A 385 -14.40 12.06 -8.99
N LEU A 386 -13.41 12.47 -9.79
CA LEU A 386 -12.62 13.69 -9.53
C LEU A 386 -13.46 14.95 -9.38
N TYR A 387 -14.51 15.09 -10.18
CA TYR A 387 -15.40 16.26 -10.17
C TYR A 387 -16.54 16.14 -9.15
N GLU A 388 -16.80 14.94 -8.64
CA GLU A 388 -17.96 14.66 -7.79
C GLU A 388 -17.58 14.57 -6.31
N HIS A 389 -16.35 14.11 -6.01
CA HIS A 389 -15.97 13.76 -4.65
C HIS A 389 -14.62 14.37 -4.24
N PRO A 390 -14.55 15.16 -3.14
CA PRO A 390 -13.33 15.88 -2.75
C PRO A 390 -12.16 14.98 -2.33
N LEU A 391 -12.43 13.73 -1.93
CA LEU A 391 -11.41 12.73 -1.64
C LEU A 391 -10.78 12.13 -2.91
N ALA A 392 -11.45 12.18 -4.06
CA ALA A 392 -11.06 11.41 -5.25
C ALA A 392 -9.65 11.78 -5.75
N ALA A 393 -9.31 13.08 -5.77
CA ALA A 393 -7.98 13.54 -6.16
C ALA A 393 -6.88 13.03 -5.21
N THR A 394 -7.18 12.96 -3.90
CA THR A 394 -6.24 12.43 -2.90
C THR A 394 -6.01 10.94 -3.07
N VAL A 395 -7.08 10.16 -3.29
CA VAL A 395 -6.97 8.71 -3.46
C VAL A 395 -6.31 8.36 -4.78
N LEU A 396 -6.63 9.09 -5.86
CA LEU A 396 -5.94 8.96 -7.14
C LEU A 396 -4.44 9.20 -6.98
N PHE A 397 -4.04 10.27 -6.28
CA PHE A 397 -2.64 10.55 -5.99
C PHE A 397 -1.96 9.41 -5.22
N ILE A 398 -2.62 8.88 -4.18
CA ILE A 398 -2.10 7.74 -3.41
C ILE A 398 -1.96 6.50 -4.30
N ASN A 399 -2.92 6.21 -5.19
CA ASN A 399 -2.84 5.07 -6.11
C ASN A 399 -1.66 5.21 -7.10
N VAL A 400 -1.44 6.42 -7.65
CA VAL A 400 -0.30 6.70 -8.53
C VAL A 400 1.02 6.58 -7.77
N LEU A 401 1.06 7.07 -6.53
CA LEU A 401 2.23 6.93 -5.66
C LEU A 401 2.53 5.45 -5.39
N LEU A 402 1.53 4.65 -5.00
CA LEU A 402 1.68 3.21 -4.77
C LEU A 402 2.04 2.43 -6.03
N LEU A 403 1.59 2.87 -7.21
CA LEU A 403 2.04 2.31 -8.49
C LEU A 403 3.53 2.59 -8.71
N GLY A 404 4.00 3.80 -8.39
CA GLY A 404 5.43 4.10 -8.38
C GLY A 404 6.18 3.19 -7.41
N VAL A 405 5.70 3.06 -6.17
CA VAL A 405 6.35 2.20 -5.15
C VAL A 405 6.36 0.73 -5.58
N SER A 406 5.30 0.21 -6.21
CA SER A 406 5.27 -1.18 -6.70
C SER A 406 6.27 -1.45 -7.82
N MET A 407 6.64 -0.42 -8.59
CA MET A 407 7.68 -0.49 -9.62
C MET A 407 9.10 -0.29 -9.10
N PHE A 408 9.30 0.50 -8.03
CA PHE A 408 10.64 0.87 -7.55
C PHE A 408 11.09 0.14 -6.27
N ALA A 409 10.16 -0.22 -5.39
CA ALA A 409 10.45 -0.94 -4.15
C ALA A 409 9.78 -2.33 -4.08
N GLY A 410 8.70 -2.51 -4.84
CA GLY A 410 7.91 -3.75 -4.85
C GLY A 410 7.13 -3.96 -3.56
N HIS A 411 6.59 -5.17 -3.45
CA HIS A 411 5.79 -5.67 -2.33
C HIS A 411 4.56 -4.83 -1.98
N ILE A 412 3.92 -4.19 -2.95
CA ILE A 412 2.64 -3.49 -2.74
C ILE A 412 1.49 -4.48 -2.88
N LEU A 413 1.39 -5.15 -4.02
CA LEU A 413 0.37 -6.17 -4.30
C LEU A 413 0.64 -7.48 -3.56
N THR A 414 1.91 -7.80 -3.30
CA THR A 414 2.25 -8.98 -2.50
C THR A 414 2.29 -8.69 -1.00
N SER A 415 1.89 -7.48 -0.56
CA SER A 415 1.86 -7.15 0.87
C SER A 415 0.68 -7.81 1.58
N GLY A 416 0.97 -8.46 2.70
CA GLY A 416 -0.07 -8.97 3.59
C GLY A 416 -0.74 -7.88 4.44
N MET A 417 -0.19 -6.66 4.49
CA MET A 417 -0.61 -5.59 5.39
C MET A 417 -1.40 -4.47 4.68
N LEU A 418 -1.20 -4.30 3.37
CA LEU A 418 -1.74 -3.15 2.63
C LEU A 418 -3.17 -3.34 2.11
N TRP A 419 -3.56 -4.57 1.81
CA TRP A 419 -4.76 -4.87 1.01
C TRP A 419 -6.07 -4.33 1.61
N LEU A 420 -6.25 -4.40 2.94
CA LEU A 420 -7.44 -3.88 3.64
C LEU A 420 -7.53 -2.34 3.59
N PRO A 421 -6.56 -1.58 4.15
CA PRO A 421 -6.64 -0.12 4.16
C PRO A 421 -6.68 0.45 2.74
N TRP A 422 -5.95 -0.14 1.80
CA TRP A 422 -5.91 0.37 0.43
C TRP A 422 -7.23 0.17 -0.31
N ALA A 423 -7.84 -1.00 -0.20
CA ALA A 423 -9.16 -1.28 -0.75
C ALA A 423 -10.25 -0.39 -0.12
N LEU A 424 -10.19 -0.21 1.20
CA LEU A 424 -11.14 0.62 1.94
C LEU A 424 -11.06 2.09 1.51
N LEU A 425 -9.84 2.62 1.38
CA LEU A 425 -9.60 3.99 0.90
C LEU A 425 -10.18 4.20 -0.51
N ASN A 426 -9.98 3.23 -1.41
CA ASN A 426 -10.54 3.28 -2.75
C ASN A 426 -12.07 3.21 -2.76
N ALA A 427 -12.69 2.41 -1.88
CA ALA A 427 -14.14 2.37 -1.76
C ALA A 427 -14.72 3.67 -1.17
N ALA A 428 -13.95 4.42 -0.38
CA ALA A 428 -14.43 5.62 0.30
C ALA A 428 -14.84 6.75 -0.66
N VAL A 429 -14.30 6.80 -1.88
CA VAL A 429 -14.70 7.81 -2.90
C VAL A 429 -16.16 7.68 -3.35
N PHE A 430 -16.81 6.55 -3.05
CA PHE A 430 -18.22 6.30 -3.35
C PHE A 430 -19.16 6.73 -2.20
N ASN A 431 -18.63 7.12 -1.04
CA ASN A 431 -19.46 7.46 0.11
C ASN A 431 -19.89 8.93 0.10
N GLN A 432 -21.13 9.19 -0.29
CA GLN A 432 -21.67 10.55 -0.37
C GLN A 432 -21.64 11.31 0.97
N ARG A 433 -21.63 10.62 2.12
CA ARG A 433 -21.55 11.27 3.44
C ARG A 433 -20.21 11.99 3.66
N LEU A 434 -19.17 11.61 2.93
CA LEU A 434 -17.85 12.24 3.00
C LEU A 434 -17.77 13.55 2.21
N ILE A 435 -18.80 13.89 1.43
CA ILE A 435 -18.90 15.15 0.68
C ILE A 435 -19.27 16.31 1.62
N SER A 436 -20.14 16.05 2.61
CA SER A 436 -20.85 17.09 3.38
C SER A 436 -20.06 17.95 4.39
N PRO A 437 -18.85 17.62 4.88
CA PRO A 437 -18.12 18.56 5.75
C PRO A 437 -17.55 19.78 5.01
N LEU A 438 -17.45 19.74 3.67
CA LEU A 438 -16.86 20.82 2.86
C LEU A 438 -17.91 21.75 2.23
N ALA A 439 -19.14 21.27 2.03
CA ALA A 439 -20.20 22.00 1.34
C ALA A 439 -20.94 23.02 2.23
N SER A 440 -20.96 22.85 3.56
CA SER A 440 -21.66 23.76 4.48
C SER A 440 -20.97 25.11 4.70
N SER A 441 -19.84 25.35 4.03
CA SER A 441 -19.11 26.63 4.08
C SER A 441 -18.94 27.27 2.69
N MET A 442 -19.84 26.98 1.74
CA MET A 442 -19.89 27.71 0.48
C MET A 442 -20.63 29.04 0.70
N PRO A 443 -19.95 30.20 0.83
CA PRO A 443 -20.61 31.45 0.49
C PRO A 443 -21.01 31.36 -0.98
N ASN A 444 -22.17 31.92 -1.33
CA ASN A 444 -22.54 32.21 -2.71
C ASN A 444 -21.43 33.06 -3.34
N VAL A 445 -20.44 32.41 -3.95
CA VAL A 445 -19.51 33.10 -4.84
C VAL A 445 -20.31 33.34 -6.09
N ALA A 446 -20.64 34.62 -6.34
CA ALA A 446 -21.32 35.04 -7.55
C ALA A 446 -20.60 34.44 -8.76
N ARG A 447 -21.33 33.62 -9.52
CA ARG A 447 -20.88 33.14 -10.83
C ARG A 447 -20.57 34.36 -11.67
N GLY A 448 -19.31 34.47 -12.11
CA GLY A 448 -18.91 35.51 -13.06
C GLY A 448 -19.66 35.33 -14.38
N PRO A 449 -19.77 36.40 -15.18
CA PRO A 449 -20.61 36.43 -16.39
C PRO A 449 -20.21 35.41 -17.48
N ASP A 450 -19.07 34.72 -17.36
CA ASP A 450 -18.55 33.84 -18.41
C ASP A 450 -19.01 32.37 -18.32
N GLU A 451 -19.77 31.96 -17.30
CA GLU A 451 -20.28 30.57 -17.19
C GLU A 451 -21.65 30.34 -17.88
N ARG A 452 -22.03 31.19 -18.84
CA ARG A 452 -23.25 30.97 -19.66
C ARG A 452 -23.01 30.24 -20.98
N LEU A 453 -21.78 29.90 -21.33
CA LEU A 453 -21.47 29.21 -22.59
C LEU A 453 -20.30 28.25 -22.40
N THR A 454 -20.59 26.99 -22.03
CA THR A 454 -19.94 25.74 -22.51
C THR A 454 -20.42 24.55 -21.72
#